data_AF-A0A699UFX2-F1
#
_entry.id   AF-A0A699UFX2-F1
#
_cell.length_a   1.000
_cell.length_b   1.000
_cell.length_c   1.000
_cell.angle_alpha   90.00
_cell.angle_beta   90.00
_cell.angle_gamma   90.00
#
_symmetry.space_group_name_H-M   'P 1'
#
loop_
_entity.id
_entity.type
_entity.pdbx_description
1 polymer ?
#
loop_
_entity_poly.entity_id
_entity_poly.type
_entity_poly.pdbx_seq_one_letter_code
_entity_poly.pdbx_strand_id
1 'polypeptide(L)'
;MHAHFQQAEWGPAYLAAGVTTVRDCGNEFAYINAVQRAIDDGQGVGPRILKAGLIDGSGARTLGIELANTPTEAMQLVQRYKTNGFAQIKLYSSVKPEVVRAVCAEAHRLGLTVTGHIPDGMTLLQGVSAGMDQVNHINYVVKLLRRNPDGSVILTDTTADRVFAFLKVHHTVIDPTVGVFELAYRSTKD
;
A
#
# COMPACT_ATOMS: atom_id res chain seq x y z
N MET A 1 -6.62 4.38 4.30
CA MET A 1 -6.65 3.54 5.51
C MET A 1 -5.47 2.59 5.41
N HIS A 2 -4.50 2.74 6.29
CA HIS A 2 -3.25 1.99 6.24
C HIS A 2 -2.87 1.56 7.65
N ALA A 3 -2.91 0.25 7.90
CA ALA A 3 -2.43 -0.35 9.14
C ALA A 3 -1.44 -1.47 8.81
N HIS A 4 -0.57 -1.78 9.76
CA HIS A 4 0.28 -2.97 9.72
C HIS A 4 -0.02 -3.78 10.98
N PHE A 5 -1.01 -4.65 10.96
CA PHE A 5 -1.45 -5.36 12.18
C PHE A 5 -0.42 -6.43 12.58
N GLN A 6 0.75 -6.03 13.09
CA GLN A 6 1.91 -6.91 13.26
C GLN A 6 1.98 -7.55 14.64
N GLN A 7 1.14 -7.11 15.57
CA GLN A 7 1.12 -7.58 16.94
C GLN A 7 -0.32 -7.69 17.45
N ALA A 8 -0.59 -8.62 18.37
CA ALA A 8 -1.95 -8.97 18.77
C ALA A 8 -2.60 -7.86 19.62
N GLU A 9 -1.78 -7.15 20.40
CA GLU A 9 -2.17 -6.04 21.28
C GLU A 9 -2.72 -4.83 20.50
N TRP A 10 -2.45 -4.77 19.19
CA TRP A 10 -2.97 -3.70 18.33
C TRP A 10 -4.48 -3.81 18.15
N GLY A 11 -5.05 -5.02 18.27
CA GLY A 11 -6.50 -5.24 18.17
C GLY A 11 -7.28 -4.42 19.20
N PRO A 12 -7.05 -4.63 20.52
CA PRO A 12 -7.65 -3.81 21.56
C PRO A 12 -7.31 -2.32 21.43
N ALA A 13 -6.07 -1.97 21.06
CA ALA A 13 -5.66 -0.58 20.91
C ALA A 13 -6.44 0.15 19.80
N TYR A 14 -6.66 -0.50 18.66
CA TYR A 14 -7.49 0.04 17.58
C TYR A 14 -8.93 0.26 18.04
N LEU A 15 -9.54 -0.72 18.71
CA LEU A 15 -10.91 -0.59 19.22
C LEU A 15 -11.02 0.53 20.27
N ALA A 16 -10.05 0.66 21.18
CA ALA A 16 -10.00 1.73 22.17
C ALA A 16 -9.91 3.12 21.53
N ALA A 17 -9.26 3.22 20.36
CA ALA A 17 -9.21 4.43 19.55
C ALA A 17 -10.46 4.63 18.66
N GLY A 18 -11.50 3.79 18.78
CA GLY A 18 -12.72 3.85 17.98
C GLY A 18 -12.59 3.28 16.57
N VAL A 19 -11.46 2.66 16.22
CA VAL A 19 -11.25 2.03 14.91
C VAL A 19 -11.85 0.63 14.93
N THR A 20 -12.97 0.45 14.21
CA THR A 20 -13.70 -0.83 14.13
C THR A 20 -13.42 -1.64 12.87
N THR A 21 -12.68 -1.07 11.91
CA THR A 21 -12.19 -1.77 10.72
C THR A 21 -10.81 -1.23 10.35
N VAL A 22 -9.89 -2.13 10.02
CA VAL A 22 -8.55 -1.79 9.53
C VAL A 22 -8.30 -2.48 8.19
N ARG A 23 -7.48 -1.84 7.36
CA ARG A 23 -6.85 -2.51 6.22
C ARG A 23 -5.40 -2.77 6.58
N ASP A 24 -5.09 -4.05 6.79
CA ASP A 24 -3.71 -4.50 6.88
C ASP A 24 -3.05 -4.42 5.49
N CYS A 25 -2.00 -3.61 5.40
CA CYS A 25 -1.31 -3.25 4.17
C CYS A 25 0.00 -4.03 4.00
N GLY A 26 -0.08 -5.36 3.96
CA GLY A 26 1.05 -6.22 3.61
C GLY A 26 1.76 -6.84 4.81
N ASN A 27 1.02 -7.51 5.70
CA ASN A 27 1.62 -8.38 6.71
C ASN A 27 2.25 -9.65 6.14
N GLU A 28 2.88 -10.41 7.03
CA GLU A 28 3.20 -11.82 6.79
C GLU A 28 1.91 -12.65 6.64
N PHE A 29 1.89 -13.52 5.64
CA PHE A 29 0.70 -14.25 5.19
C PHE A 29 0.11 -15.14 6.29
N ALA A 30 0.91 -15.95 6.97
CA ALA A 30 0.41 -16.86 8.00
C ALA A 30 -0.11 -16.10 9.21
N TYR A 31 0.63 -15.06 9.65
CA TYR A 31 0.29 -14.25 10.80
C TYR A 31 -1.07 -13.56 10.64
N ILE A 32 -1.27 -12.79 9.57
CA ILE A 32 -2.52 -12.02 9.41
C ILE A 32 -3.75 -12.91 9.27
N ASN A 33 -3.59 -14.08 8.65
CA ASN A 33 -4.65 -15.07 8.55
C ASN A 33 -5.01 -15.67 9.90
N ALA A 34 -4.02 -15.98 10.74
CA ALA A 34 -4.24 -16.51 12.08
C ALA A 34 -4.93 -15.47 12.98
N VAL A 35 -4.46 -14.22 12.95
CA VAL A 35 -5.04 -13.12 13.74
C VAL A 35 -6.47 -12.80 13.31
N GLN A 36 -6.71 -12.65 11.99
CA GLN A 36 -8.06 -12.41 11.48
C GLN A 36 -9.01 -13.54 11.91
N ARG A 37 -8.59 -14.80 11.75
CA ARG A 37 -9.41 -15.94 12.17
C ARG A 37 -9.73 -15.90 13.67
N ALA A 38 -8.74 -15.64 14.52
CA ALA A 38 -8.98 -15.55 15.95
C ALA A 38 -10.02 -14.46 16.30
N ILE A 39 -9.94 -13.29 15.66
CA ILE A 39 -10.92 -12.21 15.85
C ILE A 39 -12.30 -12.61 15.32
N ASP A 40 -12.38 -13.16 14.11
CA ASP A 40 -13.64 -13.53 13.46
C ASP A 40 -14.36 -14.68 14.20
N ASP A 41 -13.61 -15.60 14.81
CA ASP A 41 -14.12 -16.72 15.62
C ASP A 41 -14.41 -16.31 17.09
N GLY A 42 -14.25 -15.03 17.44
CA GLY A 42 -14.48 -14.51 18.80
C GLY A 42 -13.46 -14.97 19.86
N GLN A 43 -12.32 -15.53 19.43
CA GLN A 43 -11.21 -15.94 20.29
C GLN A 43 -10.13 -14.84 20.44
N GLY A 44 -10.26 -13.74 19.70
CA GLY A 44 -9.40 -12.58 19.74
C GLY A 44 -10.21 -11.29 19.83
N VAL A 45 -9.56 -10.22 20.29
CA VAL A 45 -10.17 -8.89 20.40
C VAL A 45 -9.54 -7.98 19.35
N GLY A 46 -10.34 -7.45 18.43
CA GLY A 46 -9.86 -6.50 17.44
C GLY A 46 -10.94 -6.04 16.47
N PRO A 47 -10.61 -5.05 15.61
CA PRO A 47 -11.48 -4.60 14.54
C PRO A 47 -11.64 -5.67 13.45
N ARG A 48 -12.61 -5.47 12.56
CA ARG A 48 -12.65 -6.20 11.29
C ARG A 48 -11.37 -5.94 10.50
N ILE A 49 -10.73 -6.99 10.01
CA ILE A 49 -9.50 -6.88 9.21
C ILE A 49 -9.83 -7.07 7.72
N LEU A 50 -9.49 -6.09 6.90
CA LEU A 50 -9.36 -6.22 5.45
C LEU A 50 -7.88 -6.45 5.12
N LYS A 51 -7.57 -7.42 4.26
CA LYS A 51 -6.18 -7.82 3.99
C LYS A 51 -5.72 -7.39 2.60
N ALA A 52 -4.55 -6.77 2.52
CA ALA A 52 -3.82 -6.54 1.28
C ALA A 52 -2.52 -7.36 1.25
N GLY A 53 -2.36 -8.22 0.23
CA GLY A 53 -1.28 -9.20 0.18
C GLY A 53 0.02 -8.59 -0.33
N LEU A 54 1.11 -8.69 0.44
CA LEU A 54 2.41 -8.12 0.05
C LEU A 54 3.04 -8.90 -1.11
N ILE A 55 3.50 -8.18 -2.13
CA ILE A 55 4.41 -8.70 -3.15
C ILE A 55 5.60 -7.74 -3.22
N ASP A 56 6.80 -8.29 -3.07
CA ASP A 56 8.06 -7.58 -3.25
C ASP A 56 8.93 -8.27 -4.32
N GLY A 57 9.97 -7.60 -4.78
CA GLY A 57 11.01 -8.22 -5.61
C GLY A 57 12.28 -8.47 -4.81
N SER A 58 13.22 -9.23 -5.37
CA SER A 58 14.56 -9.37 -4.81
C SER A 58 15.41 -8.14 -5.16
N GLY A 59 16.06 -7.54 -4.16
CA GLY A 59 16.88 -6.34 -4.33
C GLY A 59 17.41 -5.80 -3.01
N ALA A 60 18.16 -4.69 -3.09
CA ALA A 60 18.80 -4.08 -1.91
C ALA A 60 17.82 -3.48 -0.89
N ARG A 61 16.55 -3.25 -1.29
CA ARG A 61 15.49 -2.70 -0.45
C ARG A 61 14.32 -3.67 -0.25
N THR A 62 14.58 -4.96 -0.45
CA THR A 62 13.57 -5.99 -0.19
C THR A 62 13.21 -5.95 1.30
N LEU A 63 11.92 -5.86 1.58
CA LEU A 63 11.36 -5.99 2.92
C LEU A 63 10.45 -7.23 3.01
N GLY A 64 9.73 -7.54 1.93
CA GLY A 64 8.78 -8.63 1.91
C GLY A 64 9.44 -10.02 1.92
N ILE A 65 8.66 -11.02 2.35
CA ILE A 65 9.05 -12.44 2.26
C ILE A 65 8.42 -13.10 1.03
N GLU A 66 7.25 -12.61 0.60
CA GLU A 66 6.53 -13.08 -0.58
C GLU A 66 7.10 -12.38 -1.82
N LEU A 67 8.10 -13.01 -2.43
CA LEU A 67 8.89 -12.45 -3.52
C LEU A 67 8.43 -12.94 -4.90
N ALA A 68 8.37 -12.01 -5.84
CA ALA A 68 8.20 -12.30 -7.27
C ALA A 68 9.21 -11.51 -8.10
N ASN A 69 10.02 -12.21 -8.88
CA ASN A 69 11.02 -11.64 -9.77
C ASN A 69 10.63 -11.76 -11.25
N THR A 70 9.54 -12.47 -11.53
CA THR A 70 8.96 -12.68 -12.85
C THR A 70 7.43 -12.47 -12.84
N PRO A 71 6.82 -12.15 -13.99
CA PRO A 71 5.36 -12.07 -14.12
C PRO A 71 4.62 -13.33 -13.64
N THR A 72 5.14 -14.52 -13.97
CA THR A 72 4.51 -15.79 -13.60
C THR A 72 4.47 -16.00 -12.09
N GLU A 73 5.56 -15.76 -11.39
CA GLU A 73 5.62 -15.85 -9.92
C GLU A 73 4.64 -14.87 -9.27
N ALA A 74 4.58 -13.63 -9.78
CA ALA A 74 3.65 -12.62 -9.31
C ALA A 74 2.20 -13.06 -9.46
N MET A 75 1.81 -13.59 -10.62
CA MET A 75 0.45 -14.08 -10.86
C MET A 75 0.06 -15.20 -9.89
N GLN A 76 1.00 -16.12 -9.59
CA GLN A 76 0.78 -17.18 -8.62
C GLN A 76 0.54 -16.64 -7.21
N LEU A 77 1.30 -15.61 -6.79
CA LEU A 77 1.08 -14.94 -5.51
C LEU A 77 -0.27 -14.24 -5.45
N VAL A 78 -0.67 -13.51 -6.50
CA VAL A 78 -2.00 -12.87 -6.58
C VAL A 78 -3.11 -13.91 -6.42
N GLN A 79 -3.02 -15.03 -7.13
CA GLN A 79 -3.99 -16.12 -7.01
C GLN A 79 -4.03 -16.72 -5.60
N ARG A 80 -2.87 -16.92 -4.96
CA ARG A 80 -2.80 -17.39 -3.57
C ARG A 80 -3.50 -16.43 -2.62
N TYR A 81 -3.24 -15.14 -2.74
CA TYR A 81 -3.91 -14.11 -1.93
C TYR A 81 -5.42 -14.09 -2.16
N LYS A 82 -5.87 -14.15 -3.42
CA LYS A 82 -7.30 -14.21 -3.76
C LYS A 82 -7.99 -15.40 -3.12
N THR A 83 -7.42 -16.60 -3.27
CA THR A 83 -7.96 -17.84 -2.69
C THR A 83 -8.02 -17.79 -1.17
N ASN A 84 -7.19 -16.97 -0.52
CA ASN A 84 -7.18 -16.78 0.94
C ASN A 84 -8.01 -15.56 1.41
N GLY A 85 -8.90 -15.04 0.56
CA GLY A 85 -9.84 -13.98 0.94
C GLY A 85 -9.21 -12.60 1.10
N PHE A 86 -8.03 -12.35 0.54
CA PHE A 86 -7.49 -11.00 0.45
C PHE A 86 -8.29 -10.20 -0.59
N ALA A 87 -8.45 -8.90 -0.35
CA ALA A 87 -9.25 -8.00 -1.20
C ALA A 87 -8.38 -7.07 -2.08
N GLN A 88 -7.08 -7.02 -1.81
CA GLN A 88 -6.14 -6.12 -2.47
C GLN A 88 -4.74 -6.73 -2.49
N ILE A 89 -3.89 -6.26 -3.38
CA ILE A 89 -2.45 -6.59 -3.42
C ILE A 89 -1.66 -5.33 -3.05
N LYS A 90 -0.64 -5.47 -2.21
CA LYS A 90 0.29 -4.42 -1.79
C LYS A 90 1.63 -4.64 -2.50
N LEU A 91 2.00 -3.75 -3.41
CA LEU A 91 3.34 -3.74 -4.02
C LEU A 91 4.36 -3.03 -3.12
N TYR A 92 5.58 -3.55 -3.09
CA TYR A 92 6.71 -2.95 -2.38
C TYR A 92 7.86 -2.53 -3.32
N SER A 93 8.89 -1.91 -2.75
CA SER A 93 9.86 -1.10 -3.49
C SER A 93 10.75 -1.86 -4.46
N SER A 94 11.01 -3.16 -4.24
CA SER A 94 11.97 -3.92 -5.07
C SER A 94 11.31 -4.65 -6.24
N VAL A 95 9.99 -4.51 -6.42
CA VAL A 95 9.26 -5.11 -7.56
C VAL A 95 9.72 -4.47 -8.86
N LYS A 96 10.04 -5.28 -9.87
CA LYS A 96 10.48 -4.79 -11.19
C LYS A 96 9.30 -4.24 -12.01
N PRO A 97 9.50 -3.23 -12.89
CA PRO A 97 8.41 -2.62 -13.66
C PRO A 97 7.55 -3.60 -14.46
N GLU A 98 8.14 -4.63 -15.07
CA GLU A 98 7.43 -5.67 -15.82
C GLU A 98 6.54 -6.54 -14.91
N VAL A 99 6.95 -6.74 -13.66
CA VAL A 99 6.18 -7.49 -12.66
C VAL A 99 5.00 -6.67 -12.16
N VAL A 100 5.15 -5.34 -11.99
CA VAL A 100 4.05 -4.43 -11.59
C VAL A 100 2.84 -4.58 -12.52
N ARG A 101 3.08 -4.52 -13.85
CA ARG A 101 2.00 -4.64 -14.83
C ARG A 101 1.30 -6.00 -14.76
N ALA A 102 2.06 -7.07 -14.57
CA ALA A 102 1.52 -8.43 -14.44
C ALA A 102 0.65 -8.57 -13.18
N VAL A 103 1.10 -8.04 -12.04
CA VAL A 103 0.32 -8.01 -10.79
C VAL A 103 -0.98 -7.25 -10.99
N CYS A 104 -0.94 -6.05 -11.58
CA CYS A 104 -2.15 -5.24 -11.79
C CYS A 104 -3.15 -5.96 -12.70
N ALA A 105 -2.70 -6.49 -13.84
CA ALA A 105 -3.56 -7.21 -14.77
C ALA A 105 -4.21 -8.44 -14.13
N GLU A 106 -3.44 -9.24 -13.38
CA GLU A 106 -3.97 -10.44 -12.72
C GLU A 106 -4.88 -10.11 -11.55
N ALA A 107 -4.53 -9.10 -10.75
CA ALA A 107 -5.36 -8.61 -9.65
C ALA A 107 -6.73 -8.17 -10.18
N HIS A 108 -6.76 -7.33 -11.23
CA HIS A 108 -7.99 -6.87 -11.85
C HIS A 108 -8.80 -8.02 -12.46
N ARG A 109 -8.14 -8.97 -13.13
CA ARG A 109 -8.79 -10.18 -13.67
C ARG A 109 -9.50 -10.99 -12.57
N LEU A 110 -8.95 -11.01 -11.36
CA LEU A 110 -9.49 -11.71 -10.19
C LEU A 110 -10.41 -10.82 -9.32
N GLY A 111 -10.69 -9.59 -9.75
CA GLY A 111 -11.52 -8.63 -9.02
C GLY A 111 -10.88 -8.10 -7.73
N LEU A 112 -9.56 -8.05 -7.67
CA LEU A 112 -8.77 -7.37 -6.64
C LEU A 112 -8.34 -6.00 -7.15
N THR A 113 -7.95 -5.13 -6.21
CA THR A 113 -7.25 -3.88 -6.53
C THR A 113 -5.77 -3.97 -6.14
N VAL A 114 -4.97 -2.99 -6.55
CA VAL A 114 -3.56 -2.87 -6.23
C VAL A 114 -3.26 -1.55 -5.51
N THR A 115 -2.68 -1.66 -4.32
CA THR A 115 -2.09 -0.55 -3.57
C THR A 115 -0.58 -0.73 -3.49
N GLY A 116 0.19 0.29 -3.16
CA GLY A 116 1.62 0.05 -3.02
C GLY A 116 2.49 1.26 -2.80
N HIS A 117 3.75 0.94 -2.57
CA HIS A 117 4.82 1.83 -2.96
C HIS A 117 4.83 1.95 -4.48
N ILE A 118 5.30 3.08 -4.99
CA ILE A 118 5.84 3.09 -6.35
C ILE A 118 7.21 2.40 -6.31
N PRO A 119 7.42 1.32 -7.07
CA PRO A 119 8.69 0.59 -7.05
C PRO A 119 9.86 1.39 -7.61
N ASP A 120 11.05 0.90 -7.33
CA ASP A 120 12.30 1.50 -7.76
C ASP A 120 12.42 1.52 -9.28
N GLY A 121 12.93 2.63 -9.82
CA GLY A 121 13.00 2.83 -11.28
C GLY A 121 11.67 3.21 -11.94
N MET A 122 10.58 3.37 -11.16
CA MET A 122 9.31 3.90 -11.65
C MET A 122 8.99 5.28 -11.05
N THR A 123 8.33 6.10 -11.85
CA THR A 123 7.63 7.31 -11.39
C THR A 123 6.21 6.96 -10.97
N LEU A 124 5.58 7.84 -10.17
CA LEU A 124 4.17 7.71 -9.81
C LEU A 124 3.27 7.56 -11.05
N LEU A 125 3.51 8.37 -12.10
CA LEU A 125 2.74 8.29 -13.34
C LEU A 125 2.88 6.93 -14.01
N GLN A 126 4.07 6.33 -14.01
CA GLN A 126 4.30 4.99 -14.58
C GLN A 126 3.62 3.90 -13.75
N GLY A 127 3.65 3.97 -12.42
CA GLY A 127 2.97 2.99 -11.56
C GLY A 127 1.46 3.00 -11.76
N VAL A 128 0.87 4.20 -11.77
CA VAL A 128 -0.57 4.37 -12.05
C VAL A 128 -0.92 3.94 -13.47
N SER A 129 -0.12 4.30 -14.48
CA SER A 129 -0.32 3.85 -15.86
C SER A 129 -0.17 2.33 -16.03
N ALA A 130 0.54 1.66 -15.13
CA ALA A 130 0.67 0.20 -15.11
C ALA A 130 -0.55 -0.50 -14.50
N GLY A 131 -1.47 0.25 -13.87
CA GLY A 131 -2.72 -0.25 -13.31
C GLY A 131 -2.83 -0.19 -11.79
N MET A 132 -1.95 0.53 -11.08
CA MET A 132 -2.10 0.70 -9.63
C MET A 132 -3.33 1.58 -9.32
N ASP A 133 -4.28 1.02 -8.55
CA ASP A 133 -5.50 1.71 -8.12
C ASP A 133 -5.23 2.70 -6.97
N GLN A 134 -4.21 2.41 -6.16
CA GLN A 134 -3.87 3.23 -5.01
C GLN A 134 -2.36 3.35 -4.81
N VAL A 135 -1.90 4.53 -4.37
CA VAL A 135 -0.52 4.75 -3.95
C VAL A 135 -0.47 5.05 -2.46
N ASN A 136 0.41 4.36 -1.74
CA ASN A 136 0.67 4.60 -0.33
C ASN A 136 1.82 5.59 -0.18
N HIS A 137 1.67 6.49 0.79
CA HIS A 137 2.62 7.48 1.25
C HIS A 137 2.69 8.75 0.38
N ILE A 138 2.52 9.90 1.04
CA ILE A 138 2.44 11.21 0.38
C ILE A 138 3.72 11.60 -0.37
N ASN A 139 4.86 11.04 0.05
CA ASN A 139 6.18 11.30 -0.54
C ASN A 139 6.22 10.99 -2.05
N TYR A 140 5.46 9.99 -2.53
CA TYR A 140 5.41 9.67 -3.96
C TYR A 140 4.68 10.73 -4.79
N VAL A 141 3.71 11.43 -4.21
CA VAL A 141 2.99 12.52 -4.89
C VAL A 141 3.83 13.79 -4.87
N VAL A 142 4.31 14.21 -3.68
CA VAL A 142 5.04 15.48 -3.52
C VAL A 142 6.38 15.52 -4.27
N LYS A 143 6.95 14.36 -4.64
CA LYS A 143 8.13 14.30 -5.52
C LYS A 143 7.88 14.84 -6.93
N LEU A 144 6.62 14.86 -7.38
CA LEU A 144 6.25 15.40 -8.69
C LEU A 144 5.85 16.88 -8.63
N LEU A 145 5.72 17.44 -7.42
CA LEU A 145 5.24 18.79 -7.20
C LEU A 145 6.39 19.78 -7.04
N ARG A 146 6.15 21.03 -7.43
CA ARG A 146 7.11 22.11 -7.20
C ARG A 146 7.14 22.52 -5.74
N ARG A 147 8.25 23.12 -5.33
CA ARG A 147 8.46 23.62 -3.97
C ARG A 147 8.85 25.09 -4.00
N ASN A 148 8.41 25.81 -2.97
CA ASN A 148 8.91 27.14 -2.66
C ASN A 148 10.35 27.05 -2.11
N PRO A 149 11.09 28.18 -2.07
CA PRO A 149 12.42 28.22 -1.47
C PRO A 149 12.48 27.77 -0.01
N ASP A 150 11.39 27.94 0.75
CA ASP A 150 11.25 27.48 2.13
C ASP A 150 10.96 25.96 2.25
N GLY A 151 10.88 25.25 1.13
CA GLY A 151 10.65 23.82 1.05
C GLY A 151 9.17 23.40 1.06
N SER A 152 8.23 24.34 1.27
CA SER A 152 6.79 24.07 1.20
C SER A 152 6.37 23.64 -0.21
N VAL A 153 5.39 22.74 -0.30
CA VAL A 153 4.91 22.20 -1.58
C VAL A 153 3.89 23.16 -2.20
N ILE A 154 4.05 23.47 -3.49
CA ILE A 154 3.13 24.28 -4.27
C ILE A 154 2.02 23.37 -4.82
N LEU A 155 0.78 23.62 -4.40
CA LEU A 155 -0.39 22.80 -4.77
C LEU A 155 -1.30 23.46 -5.81
N THR A 156 -1.01 24.70 -6.20
CA THR A 156 -1.90 25.56 -6.98
C THR A 156 -1.31 25.98 -8.32
N ASP A 157 -0.23 25.34 -8.76
CA ASP A 157 0.39 25.61 -10.06
C ASP A 157 0.01 24.56 -11.11
N THR A 158 0.37 24.85 -12.36
CA THR A 158 0.03 23.97 -13.50
C THR A 158 0.67 22.58 -13.39
N THR A 159 1.75 22.43 -12.64
CA THR A 159 2.35 21.11 -12.37
C THR A 159 1.46 20.30 -11.44
N ALA A 160 1.02 20.89 -10.32
CA ALA A 160 0.09 20.25 -9.39
C ALA A 160 -1.23 19.89 -10.09
N ASP A 161 -1.79 20.81 -10.87
CA ASP A 161 -3.02 20.58 -11.64
C ASP A 161 -2.88 19.37 -12.56
N ARG A 162 -1.76 19.22 -13.27
CA ARG A 162 -1.51 18.08 -14.17
C ARG A 162 -1.41 16.76 -13.42
N VAL A 163 -0.71 16.75 -12.28
CA VAL A 163 -0.58 15.54 -11.45
C VAL A 163 -1.94 15.11 -10.89
N PHE A 164 -2.71 16.04 -10.35
CA PHE A 164 -4.03 15.74 -9.79
C PHE A 164 -5.04 15.38 -10.87
N ALA A 165 -5.02 16.04 -12.03
CA ALA A 165 -5.85 15.68 -13.18
C ALA A 165 -5.54 14.26 -13.66
N PHE A 166 -4.26 13.90 -13.75
CA PHE A 166 -3.85 12.54 -14.11
C PHE A 166 -4.36 11.51 -13.11
N LEU A 167 -4.14 11.73 -11.81
CA LEU A 167 -4.66 10.83 -10.76
C LEU A 167 -6.19 10.69 -10.82
N LYS A 168 -6.90 11.80 -11.07
CA LYS A 168 -8.36 11.82 -11.20
C LYS A 168 -8.85 11.01 -12.40
N VAL A 169 -8.22 11.17 -13.58
CA VAL A 169 -8.56 10.41 -14.79
C VAL A 169 -8.38 8.90 -14.59
N HIS A 170 -7.34 8.52 -13.86
CA HIS A 170 -7.07 7.12 -13.54
C HIS A 170 -7.85 6.59 -12.33
N HIS A 171 -8.71 7.41 -11.70
CA HIS A 171 -9.42 7.08 -10.47
C HIS A 171 -8.51 6.59 -9.33
N THR A 172 -7.25 7.04 -9.32
CA THR A 172 -6.26 6.59 -8.35
C THR A 172 -6.48 7.26 -7.00
N VAL A 173 -6.51 6.46 -5.95
CA VAL A 173 -6.60 6.94 -4.57
C VAL A 173 -5.19 7.12 -3.99
N ILE A 174 -4.98 8.19 -3.23
CA ILE A 174 -3.75 8.38 -2.46
C ILE A 174 -4.05 8.08 -1.00
N ASP A 175 -3.28 7.18 -0.40
CA ASP A 175 -3.24 6.98 1.05
C ASP A 175 -1.99 7.67 1.60
N PRO A 176 -2.11 8.91 2.09
CA PRO A 176 -0.95 9.78 2.28
C PRO A 176 -0.11 9.42 3.51
N THR A 177 -0.67 8.65 4.45
CA THR A 177 -0.06 8.30 5.75
C THR A 177 0.61 9.48 6.45
N VAL A 178 -0.04 10.67 6.44
CA VAL A 178 0.55 11.92 6.96
C VAL A 178 0.99 11.77 8.42
N GLY A 179 0.21 11.08 9.26
CA GLY A 179 0.57 10.85 10.66
C GLY A 179 1.90 10.12 10.87
N VAL A 180 2.29 9.21 9.96
CA VAL A 180 3.60 8.54 10.02
C VAL A 180 4.73 9.52 9.71
N PHE A 181 4.52 10.42 8.75
CA PHE A 181 5.51 11.43 8.40
C PHE A 181 5.59 12.56 9.42
N GLU A 182 4.47 12.93 10.03
CA GLU A 182 4.45 13.84 11.16
C GLU A 182 5.25 13.24 12.32
N LEU A 183 4.99 11.98 12.69
CA LEU A 183 5.78 11.28 13.72
C LEU A 183 7.28 11.25 13.39
N ALA A 184 7.64 11.00 12.12
CA ALA A 184 9.03 10.85 11.70
C ALA A 184 9.79 12.18 11.57
N TYR A 185 9.10 13.29 11.25
CA TYR A 185 9.75 14.56 10.90
C TYR A 185 9.37 15.73 11.81
N ARG A 186 8.44 15.55 12.75
CA ARG A 186 8.09 16.58 13.74
C ARG A 186 9.30 16.92 14.61
N SER A 187 9.50 18.22 14.86
CA SER A 187 10.45 18.72 15.84
C SER A 187 10.02 18.28 17.26
N THR A 188 10.96 17.79 18.05
CA THR A 188 10.73 17.49 19.48
C THR A 188 11.07 18.67 20.39
N LYS A 189 11.43 19.83 19.81
CA LYS A 189 11.85 21.04 20.52
C LYS A 189 10.71 22.05 20.75
N ASP A 190 9.49 21.64 20.43
CA ASP A 190 8.27 22.45 20.57
C ASP A 190 7.85 22.57 22.05
#